data_AF-A0A9X1I3I8-F1
#
_entry.id   AF-A0A9X1I3I8-F1
#
_cell.length_a   1.000
_cell.length_b   1.000
_cell.length_c   1.000
_cell.angle_alpha   90.00
_cell.angle_beta   90.00
_cell.angle_gamma   90.00
#
_symmetry.space_group_name_H-M   'P 1'
#
loop_
_entity.id
_entity.type
_entity.pdbx_description
1 polymer ?
#
loop_
_entity_poly.entity_id
_entity_poly.type
_entity_poly.pdbx_seq_one_letter_code
_entity_poly.pdbx_strand_id
1 'polypeptide(L)'
;YTRPQASLNKKLIKLLTRKKTRRWAIKNKRGKGSKIRNQVSIDNRPKHIELRNEVGHWEGDLIIGKGQKSAIGTIVERKSRYTL
;
A
#
# COMPACT_ATOMS: atom_id res chain seq x y z
N TYR A 1 -23.03 -16.83 4.04
CA TYR A 1 -22.49 -16.73 5.41
C TYR A 1 -23.65 -16.43 6.37
N THR A 2 -24.13 -17.41 7.13
CA THR A 2 -25.51 -17.40 7.69
C THR A 2 -25.64 -17.22 9.22
N ARG A 3 -24.58 -16.83 9.94
CA ARG A 3 -24.69 -16.50 11.38
C ARG A 3 -23.90 -15.24 11.77
N PRO A 4 -24.48 -14.27 12.50
CA PRO A 4 -23.73 -13.12 13.00
C PRO A 4 -22.77 -13.54 14.13
N GLN A 5 -21.46 -13.59 13.86
CA GLN A 5 -20.42 -13.94 14.85
C GLN A 5 -19.90 -12.75 15.67
N ALA A 6 -20.65 -11.64 15.73
CA ALA A 6 -20.13 -10.39 16.30
C ALA A 6 -19.70 -10.50 17.78
N SER A 7 -20.42 -11.29 18.59
CA SER A 7 -20.08 -11.52 20.00
C SER A 7 -18.85 -12.42 20.18
N LEU A 8 -18.73 -13.46 19.36
CA LEU A 8 -17.57 -14.36 19.32
C LEU A 8 -16.32 -13.61 18.88
N ASN A 9 -16.41 -12.83 17.81
CA ASN A 9 -15.31 -12.01 17.29
C ASN A 9 -14.82 -11.00 18.34
N LYS A 10 -15.72 -10.39 19.12
CA LYS A 10 -15.33 -9.51 20.24
C LYS A 10 -14.53 -10.25 21.32
N LYS A 11 -14.87 -11.50 21.63
CA LYS A 11 -14.13 -12.32 22.60
C LYS A 11 -12.75 -12.69 22.06
N LEU A 12 -12.67 -13.12 20.80
CA LEU A 12 -11.40 -13.51 20.16
C LEU A 12 -10.43 -12.33 19.99
N ILE A 13 -10.93 -11.14 19.64
CA ILE A 13 -10.08 -9.93 19.50
C ILE A 13 -9.37 -9.59 20.82
N LYS A 14 -9.96 -9.86 21.99
CA LYS A 14 -9.32 -9.60 23.29
C LYS A 14 -8.06 -10.45 23.53
N LEU A 15 -7.93 -11.57 22.84
CA LEU A 15 -6.79 -12.49 22.97
C LEU A 15 -5.62 -12.12 22.05
N LEU A 16 -5.84 -11.25 21.06
CA LEU A 16 -4.78 -10.77 20.17
C LEU A 16 -3.83 -9.81 20.90
N THR A 17 -2.54 -9.84 20.60
CA THR A 17 -1.52 -8.98 21.22
C THR A 17 -1.87 -7.48 21.17
N ARG A 18 -2.45 -7.00 20.06
CA ARG A 18 -2.85 -5.59 19.88
C ARG A 18 -4.30 -5.28 20.25
N LYS A 19 -5.14 -6.29 20.51
CA LYS A 19 -6.57 -6.18 20.91
C LYS A 19 -7.43 -5.17 20.12
N LYS A 20 -7.07 -4.87 18.88
CA LYS A 20 -7.66 -3.74 18.14
C LYS A 20 -9.01 -4.16 17.54
N THR A 21 -10.10 -3.63 18.11
CA THR A 21 -11.48 -3.92 17.68
C THR A 21 -11.92 -3.17 16.43
N ARG A 22 -11.25 -2.06 16.11
CA ARG A 22 -11.49 -1.26 14.91
C ARG A 22 -10.18 -1.01 14.18
N ARG A 23 -10.19 -1.17 12.86
CA ARG A 23 -9.14 -0.58 12.01
C ARG A 23 -9.14 0.92 12.25
N TRP A 24 -7.96 1.52 12.27
CA TRP A 24 -7.90 2.98 12.34
C TRP A 24 -8.60 3.52 11.10
N ALA A 25 -9.56 4.43 11.27
CA ALA A 25 -10.14 5.12 10.13
C ALA A 25 -9.00 5.81 9.40
N ILE A 26 -8.80 5.45 8.13
CA ILE A 26 -7.92 6.20 7.25
C ILE A 26 -8.55 7.59 7.20
N LYS A 27 -7.89 8.60 7.77
CA LYS A 27 -8.28 9.98 7.49
C LYS A 27 -8.16 10.12 5.99
N ASN A 28 -9.29 10.28 5.30
CA ASN A 28 -9.33 10.66 3.90
C ASN A 28 -8.65 12.02 3.81
N LYS A 29 -7.32 12.04 3.69
CA LYS A 29 -6.61 13.18 3.14
C LYS A 29 -7.10 13.23 1.71
N ARG A 30 -8.14 14.02 1.46
CA ARG A 30 -8.41 14.56 0.13
C ARG A 30 -7.19 15.40 -0.21
N GLY A 31 -6.15 14.76 -0.71
CA GLY A 31 -5.00 15.44 -1.24
C GLY A 31 -5.47 16.22 -2.44
N LYS A 32 -5.06 17.49 -2.55
CA LYS A 32 -4.94 18.13 -3.87
C LYS A 32 -4.21 17.11 -4.76
N GLY A 33 -4.78 16.80 -5.92
CA GLY A 33 -4.27 15.76 -6.81
C GLY A 33 -2.77 15.89 -7.08
N SER A 34 -2.17 14.84 -7.63
CA SER A 34 -0.76 14.84 -8.01
C SER A 34 -0.40 16.12 -8.78
N LYS A 35 0.68 16.79 -8.35
CA LYS A 35 1.21 17.97 -9.04
C LYS A 35 1.98 17.62 -10.32
N ILE A 36 2.11 16.32 -10.63
CA ILE A 36 2.87 15.84 -11.78
C ILE A 36 2.03 16.08 -13.05
N ARG A 37 2.50 16.98 -13.91
CA ARG A 37 1.88 17.24 -15.21
C ARG A 37 1.91 15.96 -16.05
N ASN A 38 0.77 15.61 -16.66
CA ASN A 38 0.60 14.43 -17.51
C ASN A 38 0.96 13.11 -16.82
N GLN A 39 0.66 12.97 -15.53
CA GLN A 39 0.85 11.69 -14.84
C GLN A 39 0.03 10.58 -15.52
N VAL A 40 0.70 9.51 -15.89
CA VAL A 40 0.06 8.27 -16.34
C VAL A 40 -0.20 7.40 -15.10
N SER A 41 -1.45 6.95 -14.90
CA SER A 41 -1.76 6.03 -13.81
C SER A 41 -1.03 4.71 -14.00
N ILE A 42 -0.55 4.11 -12.91
CA ILE A 42 0.02 2.76 -12.93
C ILE A 42 -1.00 1.72 -13.38
N ASP A 43 -2.29 1.99 -13.16
CA ASP A 43 -3.40 1.12 -13.60
C ASP A 43 -3.50 1.02 -15.13
N ASN A 44 -2.95 2.00 -15.86
CA ASN A 44 -2.95 2.00 -17.33
C ASN A 44 -1.83 1.14 -17.93
N ARG A 45 -1.00 0.50 -17.11
CA ARG A 45 0.12 -0.29 -17.62
C ARG A 45 -0.38 -1.51 -18.41
N PRO A 46 0.29 -1.90 -19.51
CA PRO A 46 -0.02 -3.11 -20.23
C PRO A 46 -0.06 -4.35 -19.32
N LYS A 47 -1.07 -5.22 -19.52
CA LYS A 47 -1.28 -6.41 -18.67
C LYS A 47 -0.08 -7.36 -18.64
N HIS A 48 0.71 -7.44 -19.72
CA HIS A 48 1.87 -8.32 -19.78
C HIS A 48 2.94 -7.97 -18.72
N ILE A 49 3.00 -6.72 -18.25
CA ILE A 49 3.95 -6.27 -17.23
C ILE A 49 3.70 -6.95 -15.87
N GLU A 50 2.45 -7.37 -15.59
CA GLU A 50 2.14 -8.09 -14.35
C GLU A 50 2.78 -9.48 -14.29
N LEU A 51 3.14 -10.05 -15.44
CA LEU A 51 3.79 -11.36 -15.53
C LEU A 51 5.24 -11.30 -15.04
N ARG A 52 5.88 -10.12 -15.03
CA ARG A 52 7.27 -9.92 -14.58
C ARG A 52 8.28 -10.83 -15.31
N ASN A 53 8.01 -11.13 -16.57
CA ASN A 53 8.85 -12.00 -17.40
C ASN A 53 10.09 -11.30 -17.94
N GLU A 54 10.13 -9.97 -17.92
CA GLU A 54 11.20 -9.15 -18.51
C GLU A 54 11.93 -8.35 -17.42
N VAL A 55 13.24 -8.16 -17.61
CA VAL A 55 14.06 -7.31 -16.72
C VAL A 55 13.96 -5.86 -17.20
N GLY A 56 13.99 -4.91 -16.28
CA GLY A 56 14.03 -3.48 -16.59
C GLY A 56 12.73 -2.74 -16.31
N HIS A 57 11.73 -3.42 -15.76
CA HIS A 57 10.58 -2.75 -15.14
C HIS A 57 10.95 -2.37 -13.71
N TRP A 58 10.95 -1.07 -13.43
CA TRP A 58 11.28 -0.52 -12.11
C TRP A 58 10.03 0.03 -11.44
N GLU A 59 9.88 -0.24 -10.14
CA GLU A 59 8.89 0.39 -9.27
C GLU A 59 9.62 1.26 -8.26
N GLY A 60 9.12 2.49 -8.08
CA GLY A 60 9.66 3.47 -7.16
C GLY A 60 8.60 3.87 -6.15
N ASP A 61 8.89 3.74 -4.86
CA ASP A 61 8.05 4.23 -3.77
C ASP A 61 8.76 5.36 -3.03
N LEU A 62 7.97 6.30 -2.49
CA LEU A 62 8.47 7.39 -1.67
C LEU A 62 7.77 7.37 -0.31
N ILE A 63 8.54 7.09 0.73
CA ILE A 63 8.08 7.06 2.10
C ILE A 63 8.42 8.40 2.74
N ILE A 64 7.40 9.13 3.17
CA ILE A 64 7.56 10.41 3.86
C ILE A 64 7.47 10.19 5.37
N GLY A 65 8.51 10.61 6.08
CA GLY A 65 8.62 10.51 7.53
C GLY A 65 7.67 11.44 8.29
N LYS A 66 7.66 11.32 9.61
CA LYS A 66 6.76 12.07 10.50
C LYS A 66 6.94 13.58 10.30
N GLY A 67 5.83 14.26 10.05
CA GLY A 67 5.82 15.71 9.85
C GLY A 67 6.58 16.16 8.60
N GLN A 68 6.77 15.29 7.61
CA GLN A 68 7.53 15.58 6.39
C GLN A 68 9.00 15.97 6.64
N LYS A 69 9.57 15.58 7.79
CA LYS A 69 10.94 15.91 8.20
C LYS A 69 12.02 15.04 7.56
N SER A 70 11.63 13.91 6.97
CA SER A 70 12.52 13.01 6.25
C SER A 70 11.77 12.34 5.12
N ALA A 71 12.53 11.82 4.15
CA ALA A 71 12.00 11.04 3.04
C ALA A 71 12.96 9.90 2.72
N ILE A 72 12.42 8.75 2.35
CA ILE A 72 13.17 7.61 1.83
C ILE A 72 12.54 7.25 0.49
N GLY A 73 13.35 7.28 -0.57
CA GLY A 73 13.01 6.68 -1.85
C GLY A 73 13.45 5.23 -1.86
N THR A 74 12.64 4.36 -2.44
CA THR A 74 13.03 2.96 -2.70
C THR A 74 12.81 2.67 -4.16
N ILE A 75 13.81 2.12 -4.84
CA ILE A 75 13.74 1.75 -6.24
C ILE A 75 13.97 0.25 -6.36
N VAL A 76 13.05 -0.47 -7.00
CA VAL A 76 13.08 -1.94 -7.09
C VAL A 76 12.85 -2.40 -8.51
N GLU A 77 13.71 -3.27 -9.02
CA GLU A 77 13.50 -3.96 -10.29
C GLU A 77 12.56 -5.16 -10.07
N ARG A 78 11.47 -5.25 -10.84
CA ARG A 78 10.35 -6.13 -10.51
C ARG A 78 10.62 -7.63 -10.71
N LYS A 79 11.55 -8.00 -11.59
CA LYS A 79 11.87 -9.40 -11.94
C LYS A 79 12.96 -9.97 -11.01
N SER A 80 14.14 -9.36 -11.00
CA SER A 80 15.31 -9.68 -10.19
C SER A 80 15.18 -9.31 -8.72
N ARG A 81 14.26 -8.39 -8.37
CA ARG A 81 14.12 -7.83 -7.01
C ARG A 81 15.36 -7.10 -6.51
N TYR A 82 16.23 -6.67 -7.41
CA TYR A 82 17.34 -5.79 -7.08
C TYR A 82 16.82 -4.44 -6.57
N THR A 83 17.41 -3.92 -5.49
CA THR A 83 16.94 -2.72 -4.79
C THR A 83 18.04 -1.68 -4.64
N LEU A 84 17.67 -0.40 -4.78
CA LEU A 84 18.49 0.79 -4.55
C LEU A 84 17.82 1.73 -3.55
#